data_AF-A0A4R6Q148-F1
#
_entry.id   AF-A0A4R6Q148-F1
#
_cell.length_a   1.000
_cell.length_b   1.000
_cell.length_c   1.000
_cell.angle_alpha   90.00
_cell.angle_beta   90.00
_cell.angle_gamma   90.00
#
_symmetry.space_group_name_H-M   'P 1'
#
loop_
_entity.id
_entity.type
_entity.pdbx_description
1 polymer ?
#
loop_
_entity_poly.entity_id
_entity_poly.type
_entity_poly.pdbx_seq_one_letter_code
_entity_poly.pdbx_strand_id
1 'polypeptide(L)'
;MNRYWKGAIAFLAAFLLQPFLFSLLPGLGIVPNLILCLAAALTYVYDENVGWMAMGAGFALAMDIVSGPYVGIGMLSIIVVEAGILLFKKFFNVENLVNSAVLAILVTWVYQTVYWLIATIAGSNYGYLYAMKTIIWQILFDAVIFMIIYFIMIRKVTPHRTDRYFG
;
A
#
# COMPACT_ATOMS: atom_id res chain seq x y z
N MET A 1 -21.98 10.16 7.97
CA MET A 1 -21.27 9.80 6.71
C MET A 1 -20.43 8.55 6.95
N ASN A 2 -20.73 7.47 6.24
CA ASN A 2 -20.24 6.11 6.54
C ASN A 2 -18.70 6.00 6.36
N ARG A 3 -18.02 5.16 7.15
CA ARG A 3 -16.55 5.06 7.17
C ARG A 3 -15.95 4.68 5.81
N TYR A 4 -16.61 3.76 5.10
CA TYR A 4 -16.26 3.34 3.74
C TYR A 4 -16.32 4.48 2.72
N TRP A 5 -17.25 5.43 2.86
CA TRP A 5 -17.36 6.59 1.97
C TRP A 5 -16.15 7.51 2.07
N LYS A 6 -15.69 7.77 3.30
CA LYS A 6 -14.46 8.55 3.54
C LYS A 6 -13.23 7.83 2.96
N GLY A 7 -13.22 6.51 3.05
CA GLY A 7 -12.25 5.62 2.42
C GLY A 7 -12.19 5.78 0.91
N ALA A 8 -13.33 5.63 0.25
CA ALA A 8 -13.45 5.77 -1.19
C ALA A 8 -13.00 7.15 -1.67
N ILE A 9 -13.33 8.23 -0.94
CA ILE A 9 -12.82 9.58 -1.24
C ILE A 9 -11.29 9.64 -1.13
N ALA A 10 -10.70 9.03 -0.10
CA ALA A 10 -9.25 9.02 0.06
C ALA A 10 -8.55 8.25 -1.07
N PHE A 11 -9.09 7.08 -1.46
CA PHE A 11 -8.59 6.33 -2.61
C PHE A 11 -8.76 7.09 -3.92
N LEU A 12 -9.90 7.75 -4.12
CA LEU A 12 -10.14 8.56 -5.31
C LEU A 12 -9.20 9.76 -5.37
N ALA A 13 -8.91 10.40 -4.23
CA ALA A 13 -7.91 11.45 -4.15
C ALA A 13 -6.51 10.93 -4.47
N ALA A 14 -6.10 9.79 -3.91
CA ALA A 14 -4.81 9.16 -4.24
C ALA A 14 -4.71 8.78 -5.72
N PHE A 15 -5.78 8.22 -6.27
CA PHE A 15 -5.89 7.87 -7.67
C PHE A 15 -5.71 9.11 -8.57
N LEU A 16 -6.37 10.21 -8.25
CA LEU A 16 -6.24 11.44 -9.03
C LEU A 16 -4.88 12.11 -8.85
N LEU A 17 -4.28 12.06 -7.65
CA LEU A 17 -3.00 12.73 -7.33
C LEU A 17 -1.78 12.00 -7.89
N GLN A 18 -1.85 10.67 -8.03
CA GLN A 18 -0.70 9.85 -8.40
C GLN A 18 -0.08 10.21 -9.77
N PRO A 19 -0.85 10.54 -10.84
CA PRO A 19 -0.28 11.03 -12.10
C PRO A 19 0.35 12.43 -11.99
N PHE A 20 -0.14 13.29 -11.09
CA PHE A 20 0.47 14.61 -10.84
C PHE A 20 1.82 14.48 -10.15
N LEU A 21 1.97 13.53 -9.21
CA LEU A 21 3.27 13.25 -8.57
C LEU A 21 4.29 12.75 -9.59
N PHE A 22 3.85 11.93 -10.56
CA PHE A 22 4.70 11.52 -11.69
C PHE A 22 5.21 12.72 -12.49
N SER A 23 4.35 13.72 -12.70
CA SER A 23 4.69 14.93 -13.46
C SER A 23 5.58 15.93 -12.68
N LEU A 24 5.53 15.95 -11.34
CA LEU A 24 6.29 16.88 -10.51
C LEU A 24 7.73 16.44 -10.24
N LEU A 25 8.01 15.13 -10.33
CA LEU A 25 9.33 14.55 -10.07
C LEU A 25 9.90 13.81 -11.30
N PRO A 26 9.95 14.45 -12.49
CA PRO A 26 10.37 13.76 -13.72
C PRO A 26 11.82 13.28 -13.67
N GLY A 27 12.68 13.92 -12.86
CA GLY A 27 14.10 13.61 -12.75
C GLY A 27 14.46 12.43 -11.84
N LEU A 28 13.53 11.94 -11.01
CA LEU A 28 13.81 10.81 -10.10
C LEU A 28 13.42 9.46 -10.70
N GLY A 29 12.58 9.42 -11.74
CA GLY A 29 12.08 8.17 -12.33
C GLY A 29 11.32 7.28 -11.34
N ILE A 30 10.92 7.82 -10.18
CA ILE A 30 10.40 7.11 -9.02
C ILE A 30 9.17 7.86 -8.54
N VAL A 31 8.04 7.17 -8.50
CA VAL A 31 6.76 7.74 -8.08
C VAL A 31 6.22 6.93 -6.91
N PRO A 32 5.92 7.59 -5.78
CA PRO A 32 5.35 6.90 -4.64
C PRO A 32 3.99 6.30 -4.99
N ASN A 33 3.71 5.12 -4.45
CA ASN A 33 2.46 4.43 -4.69
C ASN A 33 1.45 4.77 -3.59
N LEU A 34 0.69 5.83 -3.82
CA LEU A 34 -0.30 6.33 -2.85
C LEU A 34 -1.41 5.31 -2.58
N ILE A 35 -1.88 4.61 -3.62
CA ILE A 35 -2.92 3.58 -3.48
C ILE A 35 -2.41 2.43 -2.61
N LEU A 36 -1.18 1.96 -2.83
CA LEU A 36 -0.55 0.93 -2.00
C LEU A 36 -0.44 1.40 -0.54
N CYS A 37 0.05 2.62 -0.31
CA CYS A 37 0.24 3.14 1.05
C CYS A 37 -1.09 3.23 1.81
N LEU A 38 -2.15 3.71 1.16
CA LEU A 38 -3.49 3.75 1.74
C LEU A 38 -4.04 2.35 2.01
N ALA A 39 -4.02 1.48 1.01
CA ALA A 39 -4.51 0.11 1.10
C ALA A 39 -3.83 -0.66 2.23
N ALA A 40 -2.51 -0.60 2.28
CA ALA A 40 -1.71 -1.26 3.30
C ALA A 40 -2.01 -0.70 4.71
N ALA A 41 -2.05 0.62 4.88
CA ALA A 41 -2.31 1.23 6.18
C ALA A 41 -3.73 0.93 6.69
N LEU A 42 -4.72 0.98 5.80
CA LEU A 42 -6.12 0.68 6.14
C LEU A 42 -6.31 -0.79 6.53
N THR A 43 -5.72 -1.70 5.76
CA THR A 43 -5.73 -3.15 6.04
C THR A 43 -4.97 -3.48 7.33
N TYR A 44 -3.87 -2.77 7.61
CA TYR A 44 -3.08 -2.96 8.83
C TYR A 44 -3.81 -2.50 10.09
N VAL A 45 -4.35 -1.27 10.08
CA VAL A 45 -4.91 -0.63 11.28
C VAL A 45 -6.29 -1.18 11.67
N TYR A 46 -7.10 -1.60 10.70
CA TYR A 46 -8.47 -2.02 10.97
C TYR A 46 -8.68 -3.53 10.92
N ASP A 47 -9.57 -4.03 11.78
CA ASP A 47 -9.88 -5.47 11.86
C ASP A 47 -10.89 -5.91 10.80
N GLU A 48 -11.90 -5.07 10.52
CA GLU A 48 -12.76 -5.24 9.35
C GLU A 48 -12.00 -4.75 8.11
N ASN A 49 -11.24 -5.67 7.50
CA ASN A 49 -10.22 -5.41 6.49
C ASN A 49 -10.66 -5.72 5.06
N VAL A 50 -11.58 -6.67 4.85
CA VAL A 50 -12.01 -7.12 3.51
C VAL A 50 -12.48 -5.97 2.61
N GLY A 51 -13.25 -5.02 3.15
CA GLY A 51 -13.70 -3.85 2.38
C GLY A 51 -12.57 -2.91 1.97
N TRP A 52 -11.54 -2.75 2.82
CA TRP A 52 -10.34 -1.96 2.49
C TRP A 52 -9.50 -2.64 1.43
N MET A 53 -9.35 -3.96 1.52
CA MET A 53 -8.66 -4.77 0.53
C MET A 53 -9.32 -4.70 -0.84
N ALA A 54 -10.65 -4.84 -0.88
CA ALA A 54 -11.41 -4.70 -2.12
C ALA A 54 -11.25 -3.30 -2.76
N MET A 55 -11.23 -2.24 -1.95
CA MET A 55 -10.98 -0.89 -2.46
C MET A 55 -9.54 -0.72 -2.97
N GLY A 56 -8.54 -1.20 -2.23
CA GLY A 56 -7.14 -1.17 -2.65
C GLY A 56 -6.93 -1.86 -4.00
N ALA A 57 -7.42 -3.10 -4.12
CA ALA A 57 -7.37 -3.87 -5.36
C ALA A 57 -8.14 -3.18 -6.50
N GLY A 58 -9.35 -2.69 -6.24
CA GLY A 58 -10.18 -2.03 -7.25
C GLY A 58 -9.54 -0.75 -7.81
N PHE A 59 -8.98 0.09 -6.96
CA PHE A 59 -8.30 1.32 -7.41
C PHE A 59 -6.95 1.03 -8.07
N ALA A 60 -6.23 -0.01 -7.66
CA ALA A 60 -5.03 -0.46 -8.38
C ALA A 60 -5.37 -0.98 -9.78
N LEU A 61 -6.45 -1.74 -9.93
CA LEU A 61 -6.93 -2.17 -11.25
C LEU A 61 -7.34 -0.97 -12.11
N ALA A 62 -8.03 0.02 -11.53
CA ALA A 62 -8.36 1.26 -12.24
C ALA A 62 -7.09 1.99 -12.71
N MET A 63 -6.04 2.02 -11.88
CA MET A 63 -4.75 2.59 -12.28
C MET A 63 -4.08 1.84 -13.40
N ASP A 64 -4.08 0.50 -13.32
CA ASP A 64 -3.52 -0.34 -14.37
C ASP A 64 -4.22 -0.09 -15.71
N ILE A 65 -5.55 0.13 -15.71
CA ILE A 65 -6.33 0.44 -16.92
C ILE A 65 -5.98 1.82 -17.49
N VAL A 66 -5.80 2.83 -16.64
CA VAL A 66 -5.63 4.22 -17.10
C VAL A 66 -4.18 4.53 -17.49
N SER A 67 -3.22 3.99 -16.74
CA SER A 67 -1.81 4.37 -16.86
C SER A 67 -0.85 3.18 -16.94
N GLY A 68 -1.33 1.96 -16.73
CA GLY A 68 -0.48 0.77 -16.67
C GLY A 68 -0.09 0.24 -18.06
N PRO A 69 1.15 -0.26 -18.23
CA PRO A 69 1.53 -0.98 -19.44
C PRO A 69 0.85 -2.35 -19.55
N TYR A 70 0.42 -2.92 -18.42
CA TYR A 70 -0.26 -4.21 -18.33
C TYR A 70 -1.41 -4.12 -17.33
N VAL A 71 -2.60 -4.56 -17.74
CA VAL A 71 -3.80 -4.52 -16.89
C VAL A 71 -3.73 -5.63 -15.83
N GLY A 72 -3.91 -5.26 -14.56
CA GLY A 72 -4.11 -6.19 -13.44
C GLY A 72 -2.83 -6.57 -12.67
N ILE A 73 -1.63 -6.22 -13.13
CA ILE A 73 -0.38 -6.52 -12.41
C ILE A 73 -0.33 -5.75 -11.08
N GLY A 74 -0.70 -4.46 -11.08
CA GLY A 74 -0.75 -3.64 -9.89
C GLY A 74 -1.80 -4.17 -8.91
N MET A 75 -2.99 -4.54 -9.40
CA MET A 75 -4.03 -5.17 -8.59
C MET A 75 -3.54 -6.44 -7.89
N LEU A 76 -2.97 -7.39 -8.64
CA LEU A 76 -2.49 -8.66 -8.08
C LEU A 76 -1.38 -8.42 -7.04
N SER A 77 -0.50 -7.46 -7.31
CA SER A 77 0.58 -7.10 -6.38
C SER A 77 0.04 -6.54 -5.06
N ILE A 78 -0.99 -5.67 -5.09
CA ILE A 78 -1.64 -5.18 -3.87
C ILE A 78 -2.29 -6.33 -3.09
N ILE A 79 -3.01 -7.23 -3.77
CA ILE A 79 -3.69 -8.35 -3.10
C ILE A 79 -2.68 -9.22 -2.33
N VAL A 80 -1.52 -9.52 -2.93
CA VAL A 80 -0.46 -10.28 -2.26
C VAL A 80 0.07 -9.55 -1.04
N VAL A 81 0.30 -8.23 -1.15
CA VAL A 81 0.77 -7.41 -0.04
C VAL A 81 -0.25 -7.40 1.10
N GLU A 82 -1.52 -7.19 0.80
CA GLU A 82 -2.58 -7.15 1.80
C GLU A 82 -2.75 -8.50 2.52
N ALA A 83 -2.68 -9.61 1.78
CA ALA A 83 -2.63 -10.95 2.38
C ALA A 83 -1.42 -11.11 3.31
N GLY A 84 -0.25 -10.60 2.92
CA GLY A 84 0.95 -10.55 3.74
C GLY A 84 0.76 -9.73 5.02
N ILE A 85 0.08 -8.59 4.94
CA ILE A 85 -0.26 -7.76 6.11
C ILE A 85 -1.15 -8.53 7.09
N LEU A 86 -2.15 -9.26 6.60
CA LEU A 86 -3.01 -10.07 7.47
C LEU A 86 -2.24 -11.15 8.24
N LEU A 87 -1.24 -11.75 7.60
CA LEU A 87 -0.33 -12.69 8.26
C LEU A 87 0.56 -11.96 9.28
N PHE A 88 1.13 -10.81 8.90
CA PHE A 88 1.99 -10.01 9.78
C PHE A 88 1.25 -9.57 11.06
N LYS A 89 -0.01 -9.13 10.95
CA LYS A 89 -0.86 -8.76 12.10
C LYS A 89 -1.04 -9.86 13.13
N LYS A 90 -0.94 -11.14 12.74
CA LYS A 90 -1.08 -12.27 13.69
C LYS A 90 0.11 -12.39 14.64
N PHE A 91 1.28 -11.90 14.23
CA PHE A 91 2.53 -12.05 14.98
C PHE A 91 3.00 -10.74 15.63
N PHE A 92 2.54 -9.59 15.13
CA PHE A 92 3.05 -8.27 15.52
C PHE A 92 1.95 -7.33 16.02
N ASN A 93 2.26 -6.58 17.07
CA ASN A 93 1.37 -5.56 17.61
C ASN A 93 1.27 -4.35 16.66
N VAL A 94 0.03 -3.98 16.31
CA VAL A 94 -0.32 -2.87 15.42
C VAL A 94 0.04 -1.50 15.99
N GLU A 95 0.01 -1.34 17.31
CA GLU A 95 0.32 -0.08 18.00
C GLU A 95 1.83 0.18 18.14
N ASN A 96 2.65 -0.86 17.94
CA ASN A 96 4.10 -0.70 18.02
C ASN A 96 4.64 -0.01 16.76
N LEU A 97 5.22 1.17 16.97
CA LEU A 97 5.80 2.01 15.92
C LEU A 97 6.96 1.34 15.17
N VAL A 98 7.73 0.49 15.84
CA VAL A 98 8.81 -0.27 15.18
C VAL A 98 8.21 -1.27 14.20
N ASN A 99 7.14 -1.97 14.59
CA ASN A 99 6.47 -2.94 13.73
C ASN A 99 5.84 -2.25 12.51
N SER A 100 5.23 -1.08 12.69
CA SER A 100 4.64 -0.33 11.57
C SER A 100 5.70 0.21 10.62
N ALA A 101 6.86 0.66 11.12
CA ALA A 101 7.98 1.09 10.29
C ALA A 101 8.58 -0.07 9.47
N VAL A 102 8.75 -1.25 10.09
CA VAL A 102 9.17 -2.48 9.40
C VAL A 102 8.16 -2.85 8.32
N LEU A 103 6.87 -2.81 8.65
CA LEU A 103 5.81 -3.11 7.70
C LEU A 103 5.81 -2.15 6.50
N ALA A 104 6.03 -0.86 6.74
CA ALA A 104 6.09 0.16 5.70
C ALA A 104 7.16 -0.17 4.62
N ILE A 105 8.32 -0.69 5.06
CA ILE A 105 9.39 -1.15 4.16
C ILE A 105 8.97 -2.42 3.42
N LEU A 106 8.44 -3.41 4.15
CA LEU A 106 8.07 -4.70 3.59
C LEU A 106 6.96 -4.58 2.53
N VAL A 107 5.97 -3.72 2.76
CA VAL A 107 4.84 -3.48 1.85
C VAL A 107 5.34 -3.05 0.47
N THR A 108 6.22 -2.06 0.40
CA THR A 108 6.79 -1.60 -0.87
C THR A 108 7.71 -2.64 -1.49
N TRP A 109 8.53 -3.30 -0.68
CA TRP A 109 9.45 -4.33 -1.18
C TRP A 109 8.71 -5.51 -1.81
N VAL A 110 7.70 -6.05 -1.12
CA VAL A 110 6.86 -7.15 -1.61
C VAL A 110 6.07 -6.71 -2.84
N TYR A 111 5.47 -5.51 -2.81
CA TYR A 111 4.74 -4.98 -3.97
C TYR A 111 5.63 -4.95 -5.22
N GLN A 112 6.81 -4.32 -5.13
CA GLN A 112 7.72 -4.21 -6.26
C GLN A 112 8.24 -5.56 -6.72
N THR A 113 8.49 -6.48 -5.78
CA THR A 113 8.94 -7.83 -6.12
C THR A 113 7.89 -8.56 -6.94
N VAL A 114 6.64 -8.57 -6.48
CA VAL A 114 5.53 -9.24 -7.16
C VAL A 114 5.25 -8.58 -8.52
N TYR A 115 5.18 -7.24 -8.55
CA TYR A 115 4.89 -6.48 -9.76
C TYR A 115 5.89 -6.81 -10.87
N TRP A 116 7.20 -6.74 -10.58
CA TRP A 116 8.22 -6.95 -11.59
C TRP A 116 8.44 -8.41 -11.97
N LEU A 117 8.19 -9.35 -11.06
CA LEU A 117 8.16 -10.77 -11.43
C LEU A 117 7.06 -11.06 -12.44
N ILE A 118 5.84 -10.58 -12.19
CA ILE A 118 4.71 -10.75 -13.11
C ILE A 118 4.98 -9.99 -14.42
N ALA A 119 5.48 -8.76 -14.36
CA ALA A 119 5.80 -7.98 -15.56
C ALA A 119 6.87 -8.64 -16.44
N THR A 120 7.88 -9.27 -15.83
CA THR A 120 8.91 -10.03 -16.56
C THR A 120 8.28 -11.23 -17.28
N ILE A 121 7.37 -11.96 -16.62
CA ILE A 121 6.63 -13.07 -17.24
C ILE A 121 5.69 -12.57 -18.36
N ALA A 122 5.11 -11.39 -18.21
CA ALA A 122 4.24 -10.74 -19.20
C ALA A 122 4.98 -10.16 -20.41
N GLY A 123 6.32 -10.31 -20.50
CA GLY A 123 7.12 -9.89 -21.64
C GLY A 123 7.65 -8.44 -21.56
N SER A 124 7.82 -7.90 -20.36
CA SER A 124 8.49 -6.61 -20.15
C SER A 124 9.90 -6.57 -20.75
N ASN A 125 10.23 -5.50 -21.47
CA ASN A 125 11.59 -5.23 -21.97
C ASN A 125 12.60 -4.94 -20.85
N TYR A 126 12.12 -4.53 -19.67
CA TYR A 126 12.95 -4.28 -18.50
C TYR A 126 12.91 -5.49 -17.56
N GLY A 127 14.08 -5.98 -17.15
CA GLY A 127 14.20 -7.10 -16.21
C GLY A 127 14.06 -6.67 -14.75
N TYR A 128 13.71 -7.62 -13.88
CA TYR A 128 13.60 -7.46 -12.42
C TYR A 128 14.77 -6.68 -11.78
N LEU A 129 16.02 -7.06 -12.08
CA LEU A 129 17.22 -6.43 -11.50
C LEU A 129 17.36 -4.96 -11.88
N TYR A 130 16.86 -4.57 -13.05
CA TYR A 130 16.89 -3.17 -13.47
C TYR A 130 15.94 -2.34 -12.61
N ALA A 131 14.72 -2.84 -12.38
CA ALA A 131 13.73 -2.17 -11.55
C ALA A 131 14.13 -2.06 -10.08
N MET A 132 14.86 -3.05 -9.56
CA MET A 132 15.33 -3.03 -8.16
C MET A 132 16.39 -1.95 -7.89
N LYS A 133 17.01 -1.34 -8.92
CA LYS A 133 18.03 -0.30 -8.71
C LYS A 133 17.48 0.96 -8.01
N THR A 134 16.21 1.25 -8.22
CA THR A 134 15.54 2.44 -7.66
C THR A 134 14.73 2.15 -6.40
N ILE A 135 14.70 0.89 -5.95
CA ILE A 135 13.79 0.44 -4.88
C ILE A 135 14.05 1.14 -3.55
N ILE A 136 15.29 1.49 -3.24
CA ILE A 136 15.65 2.12 -1.97
C ILE A 136 14.93 3.46 -1.83
N TRP A 137 14.94 4.28 -2.89
CA TRP A 137 14.24 5.56 -2.90
C TRP A 137 12.73 5.37 -2.82
N GLN A 138 12.19 4.38 -3.52
CA GLN A 138 10.75 4.09 -3.49
C GLN A 138 10.30 3.66 -2.09
N ILE A 139 11.06 2.78 -1.45
CA ILE A 139 10.86 2.38 -0.05
C ILE A 139 10.87 3.61 0.86
N LEU A 140 11.81 4.53 0.70
CA LEU A 140 11.88 5.74 1.54
C LEU A 140 10.63 6.61 1.38
N PHE A 141 10.21 6.90 0.15
CA PHE A 141 9.02 7.73 -0.09
C PHE A 141 7.74 7.06 0.39
N ASP A 142 7.52 5.79 0.02
CA ASP A 142 6.34 5.05 0.42
C ASP A 142 6.30 4.84 1.94
N ALA A 143 7.44 4.56 2.58
CA ALA A 143 7.48 4.40 4.03
C ALA A 143 7.10 5.69 4.76
N VAL A 144 7.57 6.85 4.29
CA VAL A 144 7.17 8.15 4.87
C VAL A 144 5.67 8.36 4.72
N ILE A 145 5.12 8.12 3.53
CA ILE A 145 3.69 8.32 3.24
C ILE A 145 2.83 7.35 4.06
N PHE A 146 3.20 6.07 4.08
CA PHE A 146 2.55 5.05 4.90
C PHE A 146 2.54 5.44 6.37
N MET A 147 3.68 5.89 6.91
CA MET A 147 3.77 6.30 8.32
C MET A 147 2.89 7.51 8.62
N ILE A 148 2.83 8.51 7.73
CA ILE A 148 1.93 9.66 7.86
C ILE A 148 0.47 9.18 7.94
N ILE A 149 0.04 8.30 7.02
CA ILE A 149 -1.31 7.75 7.00
C ILE A 149 -1.57 6.95 8.29
N TYR A 150 -0.65 6.07 8.68
CA TYR A 150 -0.72 5.28 9.90
C TYR A 150 -0.92 6.17 11.13
N PHE A 151 -0.12 7.23 11.31
CA PHE A 151 -0.26 8.16 12.44
C PHE A 151 -1.61 8.88 12.47
N ILE A 152 -2.12 9.30 11.31
CA ILE A 152 -3.44 9.93 11.21
C ILE A 152 -4.54 8.95 11.63
N MET A 153 -4.39 7.68 11.27
CA MET A 153 -5.38 6.65 11.48
C MET A 153 -5.37 6.07 12.89
N ILE A 154 -4.20 5.74 13.44
CA ILE A 154 -4.07 5.14 14.77
C ILE A 154 -4.65 6.04 15.86
N ARG A 155 -4.52 7.37 15.71
CA ARG A 155 -5.11 8.37 16.62
C ARG A 155 -6.65 8.40 16.61
N LYS A 156 -7.29 7.89 15.56
CA LYS A 156 -8.75 7.88 15.38
C LYS A 156 -9.38 6.54 15.71
N VAL A 157 -8.57 5.49 15.83
CA VAL A 157 -9.03 4.22 16.38
C VAL A 157 -9.20 4.44 17.88
N THR A 158 -10.44 4.53 18.34
CA THR A 158 -10.73 4.51 19.77
C THR A 158 -10.16 3.22 20.34
N PRO A 159 -9.35 3.26 21.41
CA PRO A 159 -8.77 2.06 22.00
C PRO A 159 -9.93 1.14 22.42
N HIS A 160 -10.13 0.05 21.68
CA HIS A 160 -11.17 -0.92 22.00
C HIS A 160 -10.56 -2.10 22.76
N ARG A 161 -10.77 -2.05 24.08
CA ARG A 161 -11.03 -3.18 24.99
C ARG A 161 -10.09 -4.38 24.89
N THR A 162 -8.85 -4.21 25.32
CA THR A 162 -8.05 -5.34 25.83
C THR A 162 -7.88 -5.33 27.35
N ASP A 163 -8.71 -4.57 28.09
CA ASP A 163 -8.77 -4.59 29.57
C ASP A 163 -9.78 -5.62 30.10
N ARG A 164 -9.83 -6.83 29.53
CA ARG A 164 -10.69 -7.93 30.04
C ARG A 164 -9.93 -9.22 30.38
N TYR A 165 -8.60 -9.19 30.40
CA TYR A 165 -7.78 -10.33 30.79
C TYR A 165 -6.78 -9.99 31.89
N PHE A 166 -7.21 -9.25 32.90
CA PHE A 166 -6.64 -9.35 34.25
C PHE A 166 -7.70 -10.04 35.11
N GLY A 167 -7.62 -11.37 35.13
CA GLY A 167 -8.24 -12.21 36.15
C GLY A 167 -7.27 -12.44 37.30
#